data_AF-A0A7W0SW14-F1
#
_entry.id   AF-A0A7W0SW14-F1
#
_cell.length_a   1.000
_cell.length_b   1.000
_cell.length_c   1.000
_cell.angle_alpha   90.00
_cell.angle_beta   90.00
_cell.angle_gamma   90.00
#
_symmetry.space_group_name_H-M   'P 1'
#
loop_
_entity.id
_entity.type
_entity.pdbx_description
1 polymer ?
#
loop_
_entity_poly.entity_id
_entity_poly.type
_entity_poly.pdbx_seq_one_letter_code
_entity_poly.pdbx_strand_id
1 'polypeptide(L)'
;MDEELEAAKEGGWKEFAAIDAAYELGTLGDAGWHEAVTSLVVPAYLAAVTAEGGSGSSRDAQSWEYARSLLADAATPGQTFLDIGCANGLLMESMANWGGVEPYGVEISPELAAIARSRLPQWAERIWVGNALDWEPPHGFDVVRTNVDYVPVPRRRALIERLLSYSERLLIGVFNEERETRSLERRVAAWGFAISGRSERSHPHPRLAYRAFWIDADDAK
;
A
#
# COMPACT_ATOMS: atom_id res chain seq x y z
N MET A 1 -25.69 6.58 -7.23
CA MET A 1 -24.30 6.14 -7.02
C MET A 1 -24.28 4.67 -7.36
N ASP A 2 -23.36 4.25 -8.23
CA ASP A 2 -23.38 2.91 -8.82
C ASP A 2 -22.78 1.93 -7.79
N GLU A 3 -23.62 1.19 -7.07
CA GLU A 3 -23.20 0.32 -5.95
C GLU A 3 -22.17 -0.73 -6.39
N GLU A 4 -22.23 -1.19 -7.65
CA GLU A 4 -21.27 -2.13 -8.23
C GLU A 4 -19.88 -1.48 -8.43
N LEU A 5 -19.85 -0.20 -8.83
CA LEU A 5 -18.62 0.57 -8.99
C LEU A 5 -17.93 0.83 -7.64
N GLU A 6 -18.72 1.07 -6.59
CA GLU A 6 -18.21 1.35 -5.24
C GLU A 6 -17.75 0.07 -4.52
N ALA A 7 -18.49 -1.04 -4.66
CA ALA A 7 -18.06 -2.35 -4.17
C ALA A 7 -16.80 -2.87 -4.88
N ALA A 8 -16.59 -2.49 -6.15
CA ALA A 8 -15.36 -2.79 -6.89
C ALA A 8 -14.16 -1.92 -6.48
N LYS A 9 -14.39 -0.80 -5.78
CA LYS A 9 -13.33 0.07 -5.26
C LYS A 9 -12.80 -0.49 -3.94
N GLU A 10 -13.65 -0.84 -2.97
CA GLU A 10 -13.22 -1.29 -1.63
C GLU A 10 -14.25 -2.24 -0.97
N GLY A 11 -13.79 -3.37 -0.40
CA GLY A 11 -14.60 -4.18 0.52
C GLY A 11 -14.55 -3.60 1.94
N GLY A 12 -15.70 -3.50 2.63
CA GLY A 12 -15.77 -2.95 4.01
C GLY A 12 -16.00 -1.42 4.09
N TRP A 13 -16.39 -0.78 2.99
CA TRP A 13 -16.57 0.67 2.86
C TRP A 13 -17.36 1.34 4.01
N LYS A 14 -18.41 0.69 4.54
CA LYS A 14 -19.25 1.29 5.58
C LYS A 14 -18.54 1.35 6.93
N GLU A 15 -17.82 0.29 7.27
CA GLU A 15 -17.05 0.18 8.50
C GLU A 15 -15.85 1.13 8.48
N PHE A 16 -15.15 1.24 7.35
CA PHE A 16 -14.09 2.25 7.14
C PHE A 16 -14.64 3.68 7.27
N ALA A 17 -15.77 3.99 6.63
CA ALA A 17 -16.37 5.32 6.72
C ALA A 17 -16.77 5.69 8.16
N ALA A 18 -17.20 4.72 8.97
CA ALA A 18 -17.52 4.97 10.39
C ALA A 18 -16.26 5.28 11.22
N ILE A 19 -15.15 4.59 10.95
CA ILE A 19 -13.86 4.84 11.62
C ILE A 19 -13.33 6.22 11.24
N ASP A 20 -13.40 6.58 9.95
CA ASP A 20 -13.00 7.90 9.46
C ASP A 20 -13.86 9.01 10.07
N ALA A 21 -15.18 8.84 10.12
CA ALA A 21 -16.08 9.81 10.74
C ALA A 21 -15.78 10.01 12.24
N ALA A 22 -15.46 8.93 12.97
CA ALA A 22 -15.07 9.03 14.37
C ALA A 22 -13.74 9.80 14.54
N TYR A 23 -12.78 9.60 13.63
CA TYR A 23 -11.54 10.39 13.62
C TYR A 23 -11.80 11.87 13.30
N GLU A 24 -12.65 12.17 12.31
CA GLU A 24 -13.01 13.55 11.95
C GLU A 24 -13.73 14.30 13.08
N LEU A 25 -14.55 13.59 13.86
CA LEU A 25 -15.20 14.12 15.07
C LEU A 25 -14.25 14.27 16.26
N GLY A 26 -13.01 13.80 16.15
CA GLY A 26 -12.02 13.82 17.23
C GLY A 26 -12.30 12.81 18.34
N THR A 27 -13.20 11.84 18.12
CA THR A 27 -13.47 10.77 19.09
C THR A 27 -12.42 9.66 19.01
N LEU A 28 -11.71 9.56 17.89
CA LEU A 28 -10.49 8.76 17.73
C LEU A 28 -9.28 9.67 17.45
N GLY A 29 -8.17 9.39 18.09
CA GLY A 29 -6.85 9.89 17.68
C GLY A 29 -6.17 8.93 16.70
N ASP A 30 -4.94 9.23 16.27
CA ASP A 30 -4.20 8.42 15.29
C ASP A 30 -4.08 6.96 15.73
N ALA A 31 -3.70 6.70 16.99
CA ALA A 31 -3.56 5.34 17.51
C ALA A 31 -4.90 4.56 17.47
N GLY A 32 -6.00 5.21 17.88
CA GLY A 32 -7.33 4.60 17.89
C GLY A 32 -7.86 4.32 16.49
N TRP A 33 -7.53 5.16 15.51
CA TRP A 33 -7.87 4.90 14.11
C TRP A 33 -7.15 3.65 13.59
N HIS A 34 -5.83 3.52 13.82
CA HIS A 34 -5.08 2.33 13.38
C HIS A 34 -5.53 1.06 14.10
N GLU A 35 -5.84 1.13 15.39
CA GLU A 35 -6.40 0.00 16.14
C GLU A 35 -7.75 -0.45 15.57
N ALA A 36 -8.63 0.50 15.24
CA ALA A 36 -9.94 0.20 14.67
C ALA A 36 -9.82 -0.42 13.27
N VAL A 37 -8.95 0.11 12.41
CA VAL A 37 -8.70 -0.43 11.07
C VAL A 37 -8.06 -1.81 11.14
N THR A 38 -7.05 -2.01 11.98
CA THR A 38 -6.41 -3.33 12.12
C THR A 38 -7.39 -4.37 12.66
N SER A 39 -8.20 -4.02 13.65
CA SER A 39 -9.27 -4.89 14.19
C SER A 39 -10.30 -5.29 13.14
N LEU A 40 -10.56 -4.44 12.14
CA LEU A 40 -11.46 -4.72 11.03
C LEU A 40 -10.81 -5.63 9.96
N VAL A 41 -9.56 -5.35 9.59
CA VAL A 41 -8.91 -5.93 8.40
C VAL A 41 -8.15 -7.23 8.71
N VAL A 42 -7.38 -7.25 9.81
CA VAL A 42 -6.45 -8.34 10.13
C VAL A 42 -7.14 -9.70 10.23
N PRO A 43 -8.33 -9.84 10.87
CA PRO A 43 -9.00 -11.14 10.95
C PRO A 43 -9.28 -11.78 9.59
N ALA A 44 -9.65 -10.98 8.58
CA ALA A 44 -9.93 -11.48 7.23
C ALA A 44 -8.65 -12.00 6.56
N TYR A 45 -7.52 -11.32 6.77
CA TYR A 45 -6.23 -11.71 6.19
C TYR A 45 -5.70 -12.97 6.86
N LEU A 46 -5.84 -13.09 8.20
CA LEU A 46 -5.44 -14.27 8.96
C LEU A 46 -6.29 -15.50 8.61
N ALA A 47 -7.58 -15.31 8.31
CA ALA A 47 -8.49 -16.39 7.94
C ALA A 47 -8.34 -16.84 6.48
N ALA A 48 -7.60 -16.10 5.66
CA ALA A 48 -7.45 -16.41 4.24
C ALA A 48 -6.67 -17.71 4.02
N VAL A 49 -7.16 -18.52 3.08
CA VAL A 49 -6.55 -19.81 2.72
C VAL A 49 -5.56 -19.72 1.55
N THR A 50 -5.60 -18.61 0.80
CA THR A 50 -4.69 -18.35 -0.32
C THR A 50 -3.70 -17.23 0.03
N ALA A 51 -2.56 -17.22 -0.65
CA ALA A 51 -1.57 -16.15 -0.45
C ALA A 51 -2.15 -14.78 -0.87
N GLU A 52 -2.97 -14.75 -1.93
CA GLU A 52 -3.63 -13.54 -2.41
C GLU A 52 -4.63 -13.03 -1.37
N GLY A 53 -5.44 -13.92 -0.77
CA GLY A 53 -6.36 -13.57 0.30
C GLY A 53 -5.64 -13.00 1.52
N GLY A 54 -4.53 -13.62 1.92
CA GLY A 54 -3.69 -13.14 3.03
C GLY A 54 -2.91 -11.85 2.72
N SER A 55 -3.02 -11.34 1.49
CA SER A 55 -2.50 -10.04 1.05
C SER A 55 -3.61 -9.00 0.81
N GLY A 56 -4.85 -9.32 1.21
CA GLY A 56 -5.99 -8.41 1.05
C GLY A 56 -6.70 -8.45 -0.29
N SER A 57 -6.56 -9.54 -1.04
CA SER A 57 -7.18 -9.66 -2.36
C SER A 57 -8.11 -10.86 -2.44
N SER A 58 -9.31 -10.65 -2.96
CA SER A 58 -10.26 -11.72 -3.31
C SER A 58 -10.02 -12.33 -4.69
N ARG A 59 -9.02 -11.83 -5.43
CA ARG A 59 -8.67 -12.30 -6.78
C ARG A 59 -7.88 -13.61 -6.74
N ASP A 60 -7.97 -14.38 -7.82
CA ASP A 60 -7.04 -15.49 -8.08
C ASP A 60 -5.60 -14.99 -8.33
N ALA A 61 -4.64 -15.92 -8.30
CA ALA A 61 -3.21 -15.63 -8.46
C ALA A 61 -2.88 -14.84 -9.73
N GLN A 62 -3.44 -15.24 -10.88
CA GLN A 62 -3.15 -14.61 -12.17
C GLN A 62 -3.69 -13.16 -12.21
N SER A 63 -4.90 -12.96 -11.72
CA SER A 63 -5.55 -11.65 -11.66
C SER A 63 -4.89 -10.74 -10.62
N TRP A 64 -4.39 -11.33 -9.52
CA TRP A 64 -3.61 -10.63 -8.49
C TRP A 64 -2.27 -10.14 -9.05
N GLU A 65 -1.55 -11.00 -9.76
CA GLU A 65 -0.27 -10.69 -10.40
C GLU A 65 -0.44 -9.65 -11.50
N TYR A 66 -1.43 -9.82 -12.38
CA TYR A 66 -1.72 -8.84 -13.43
C TYR A 66 -1.98 -7.44 -12.84
N ALA A 67 -2.75 -7.38 -11.75
CA ALA A 67 -3.07 -6.12 -11.09
C ALA A 67 -1.83 -5.44 -10.46
N ARG A 68 -0.87 -6.21 -9.93
CA ARG A 68 0.24 -5.67 -9.12
C ARG A 68 1.59 -5.61 -9.82
N SER A 69 1.81 -6.41 -10.85
CA SER A 69 3.06 -6.43 -11.64
C SER A 69 3.44 -5.07 -12.23
N LEU A 70 2.48 -4.16 -12.42
CA LEU A 70 2.74 -2.78 -12.85
C LEU A 70 3.62 -1.98 -11.88
N LEU A 71 3.73 -2.41 -10.62
CA LEU A 71 4.64 -1.81 -9.63
C LEU A 71 6.11 -2.03 -10.00
N ALA A 72 6.43 -3.11 -10.74
CA ALA A 72 7.80 -3.37 -11.20
C ALA A 72 8.29 -2.31 -12.21
N ASP A 73 7.38 -1.60 -12.88
CA ASP A 73 7.73 -0.53 -13.82
C ASP A 73 8.44 0.66 -13.14
N ALA A 74 8.34 0.76 -11.80
CA ALA A 74 8.95 1.82 -11.00
C ALA A 74 10.27 1.43 -10.33
N ALA A 75 10.74 0.19 -10.51
CA ALA A 75 11.93 -0.34 -9.84
C ALA A 75 12.96 -0.87 -10.85
N THR A 76 14.22 -0.87 -10.45
CA THR A 76 15.36 -1.38 -11.22
C THR A 76 15.98 -2.57 -10.49
N PRO A 77 16.47 -3.61 -11.19
CA PRO A 77 17.16 -4.72 -10.55
C PRO A 77 18.31 -4.28 -9.64
N GLY A 78 18.40 -4.91 -8.46
CA GLY A 78 19.39 -4.61 -7.44
C GLY A 78 19.02 -3.48 -6.47
N GLN A 79 17.95 -2.72 -6.72
CA GLN A 79 17.45 -1.72 -5.78
C GLN A 79 16.87 -2.37 -4.52
N THR A 80 17.02 -1.70 -3.39
CA THR A 80 16.27 -1.99 -2.17
C THR A 80 14.82 -1.52 -2.29
N PHE A 81 13.88 -2.39 -1.95
CA PHE A 81 12.44 -2.14 -2.07
C PHE A 81 11.74 -2.42 -0.75
N LEU A 82 11.16 -1.39 -0.13
CA LEU A 82 10.38 -1.52 1.11
C LEU A 82 8.88 -1.50 0.81
N ASP A 83 8.16 -2.56 1.20
CA ASP A 83 6.70 -2.65 1.14
C ASP A 83 6.08 -2.27 2.51
N ILE A 84 5.43 -1.10 2.57
CA ILE A 84 4.67 -0.67 3.75
C ILE A 84 3.31 -1.41 3.74
N GLY A 85 2.95 -1.99 4.89
CA GLY A 85 1.78 -2.87 4.99
C GLY A 85 1.99 -4.15 4.20
N CYS A 86 3.13 -4.84 4.43
CA CYS A 86 3.52 -6.00 3.63
C CYS A 86 2.63 -7.23 3.82
N ALA A 87 1.71 -7.22 4.81
CA ALA A 87 0.80 -8.31 5.13
C ALA A 87 1.54 -9.65 5.26
N ASN A 88 1.16 -10.66 4.46
CA ASN A 88 1.82 -11.97 4.45
C ASN A 88 3.11 -12.04 3.61
N GLY A 89 3.60 -10.91 3.07
CA GLY A 89 4.83 -10.82 2.28
C GLY A 89 4.71 -11.21 0.81
N LEU A 90 3.51 -11.51 0.27
CA LEU A 90 3.36 -11.94 -1.12
C LEU A 90 3.87 -10.91 -2.13
N LEU A 91 3.63 -9.61 -1.90
CA LEU A 91 4.14 -8.56 -2.79
C LEU A 91 5.66 -8.42 -2.72
N MET A 92 6.26 -8.53 -1.53
CA MET A 92 7.72 -8.56 -1.38
C MET A 92 8.36 -9.65 -2.22
N GLU A 93 7.86 -10.89 -2.10
CA GLU A 93 8.31 -12.04 -2.89
C GLU A 93 8.14 -11.83 -4.39
N SER A 94 7.00 -11.25 -4.77
CA SER A 94 6.69 -11.00 -6.18
C SER A 94 7.60 -9.92 -6.77
N MET A 95 7.88 -8.84 -6.05
CA MET A 95 8.77 -7.79 -6.52
C MET A 95 10.21 -8.27 -6.66
N ALA A 96 10.69 -9.14 -5.77
CA ALA A 96 12.00 -9.78 -5.93
C ALA A 96 12.08 -10.55 -7.26
N ASN A 97 10.99 -11.23 -7.65
CA ASN A 97 10.93 -11.99 -8.90
C ASN A 97 10.74 -11.10 -10.14
N TRP A 98 9.81 -10.15 -10.10
CA TRP A 98 9.44 -9.31 -11.25
C TRP A 98 10.45 -8.18 -11.50
N GLY A 99 10.87 -7.51 -10.43
CA GLY A 99 11.75 -6.34 -10.49
C GLY A 99 13.21 -6.65 -10.20
N GLY A 100 13.56 -7.86 -9.73
CA GLY A 100 14.93 -8.20 -9.35
C GLY A 100 15.45 -7.37 -8.17
N VAL A 101 14.56 -6.87 -7.32
CA VAL A 101 14.87 -5.99 -6.17
C VAL A 101 15.26 -6.80 -4.94
N GLU A 102 15.88 -6.13 -3.97
CA GLU A 102 16.08 -6.61 -2.61
C GLU A 102 14.89 -6.25 -1.73
N PRO A 103 14.01 -7.20 -1.35
CA PRO A 103 12.76 -6.86 -0.70
C PRO A 103 12.89 -6.70 0.83
N TYR A 104 12.11 -5.76 1.36
CA TYR A 104 11.92 -5.45 2.77
C TYR A 104 10.44 -5.18 3.06
N GLY A 105 10.00 -5.35 4.31
CA GLY A 105 8.61 -5.17 4.69
C GLY A 105 8.42 -4.56 6.06
N VAL A 106 7.39 -3.72 6.19
CA VAL A 106 6.88 -3.25 7.49
C VAL A 106 5.40 -3.59 7.56
N GLU A 107 4.98 -4.17 8.67
CA GLU A 107 3.59 -4.52 8.92
C GLU A 107 3.18 -4.08 10.33
N ILE A 108 1.99 -3.47 10.46
CA ILE A 108 1.51 -2.98 11.75
C ILE A 108 1.04 -4.13 12.64
N SER A 109 0.51 -5.22 12.06
CA SER A 109 0.10 -6.43 12.79
C SER A 109 1.30 -7.35 13.07
N PRO A 110 1.64 -7.60 14.35
CA PRO A 110 2.64 -8.60 14.70
C PRO A 110 2.35 -10.01 14.16
N GLU A 111 1.07 -10.38 14.08
CA GLU A 111 0.60 -11.68 13.60
C GLU A 111 0.83 -11.85 12.08
N LEU A 112 0.49 -10.84 11.28
CA LEU A 112 0.74 -10.86 9.83
C LEU A 112 2.24 -10.82 9.55
N ALA A 113 3.01 -10.01 10.28
CA ALA A 113 4.47 -10.00 10.17
C ALA A 113 5.07 -11.38 10.48
N ALA A 114 4.55 -12.10 11.49
CA ALA A 114 4.99 -13.45 11.81
C ALA A 114 4.67 -14.44 10.67
N ILE A 115 3.50 -14.33 10.04
CA ILE A 115 3.15 -15.11 8.85
C ILE A 115 4.12 -14.81 7.70
N ALA A 116 4.41 -13.55 7.42
CA ALA A 116 5.35 -13.16 6.36
C ALA A 116 6.74 -13.75 6.59
N ARG A 117 7.26 -13.64 7.83
CA ARG A 117 8.55 -14.24 8.21
C ARG A 117 8.55 -15.75 8.09
N SER A 118 7.45 -16.41 8.43
CA SER A 118 7.31 -17.86 8.28
C SER A 118 7.23 -18.30 6.82
N ARG A 119 6.59 -17.51 5.95
CA ARG A 119 6.52 -17.79 4.50
C ARG A 119 7.86 -17.54 3.81
N LEU A 120 8.60 -16.54 4.27
CA LEU A 120 9.82 -16.02 3.62
C LEU A 120 11.01 -16.06 4.60
N PRO A 121 11.42 -17.25 5.08
CA PRO A 121 12.46 -17.36 6.11
C PRO A 121 13.81 -16.74 5.68
N GLN A 122 14.12 -16.72 4.39
CA GLN A 122 15.32 -16.08 3.84
C GLN A 122 15.34 -14.55 4.01
N TRP A 123 14.19 -13.93 4.25
CA TRP A 123 14.05 -12.48 4.46
C TRP A 123 13.41 -12.15 5.81
N ALA A 124 13.37 -13.08 6.76
CA ALA A 124 12.69 -12.87 8.04
C ALA A 124 13.24 -11.65 8.81
N GLU A 125 14.55 -11.41 8.74
CA GLU A 125 15.25 -10.27 9.36
C GLU A 125 15.03 -8.93 8.61
N ARG A 126 14.39 -8.97 7.42
CA ARG A 126 14.03 -7.81 6.60
C ARG A 126 12.56 -7.39 6.75
N ILE A 127 11.84 -8.06 7.64
CA ILE A 127 10.42 -7.81 7.92
C ILE A 127 10.31 -7.26 9.34
N TRP A 128 9.78 -6.06 9.50
CA TRP A 128 9.62 -5.38 10.78
C TRP A 128 8.16 -5.22 11.16
N VAL A 129 7.92 -5.15 12.47
CA VAL A 129 6.63 -4.72 13.00
C VAL A 129 6.71 -3.22 13.27
N GLY A 130 5.77 -2.45 12.75
CA GLY A 130 5.77 -0.99 12.91
C GLY A 130 4.60 -0.30 12.24
N ASN A 131 4.24 0.89 12.75
CA ASN A 131 3.27 1.76 12.11
C ASN A 131 3.99 2.68 11.12
N ALA A 132 3.45 2.83 9.91
CA ALA A 132 4.05 3.64 8.85
C ALA A 132 4.33 5.11 9.26
N LEU A 133 3.58 5.66 10.21
CA LEU A 133 3.75 7.03 10.70
C LEU A 133 4.87 7.23 11.72
N ASP A 134 5.32 6.17 12.41
CA ASP A 134 6.27 6.31 13.54
C ASP A 134 7.41 5.28 13.53
N TRP A 135 7.34 4.23 12.71
CA TRP A 135 8.39 3.24 12.57
C TRP A 135 9.64 3.87 11.98
N GLU A 136 10.76 3.80 12.70
CA GLU A 136 12.04 4.37 12.28
C GLU A 136 12.83 3.38 11.44
N PRO A 137 13.19 3.73 10.19
CA PRO A 137 13.90 2.82 9.31
C PRO A 137 15.37 2.66 9.73
N PRO A 138 15.94 1.46 9.63
CA PRO A 138 17.35 1.25 9.95
C PRO A 138 18.33 1.86 8.93
N HIS A 139 17.85 2.20 7.73
CA HIS A 139 18.59 2.82 6.63
C HIS A 139 17.60 3.41 5.60
N GLY A 140 18.09 4.19 4.63
CA GLY A 140 17.29 4.61 3.49
C GLY A 140 17.07 3.47 2.47
N PHE A 141 16.04 3.60 1.64
CA PHE A 141 15.68 2.66 0.60
C PHE A 141 15.64 3.33 -0.78
N ASP A 142 15.95 2.59 -1.84
CA ASP A 142 15.84 3.12 -3.20
C ASP A 142 14.37 3.35 -3.56
N VAL A 143 13.51 2.37 -3.24
CA VAL A 143 12.06 2.44 -3.49
C VAL A 143 11.29 2.08 -2.23
N VAL A 144 10.39 2.95 -1.80
CA VAL A 144 9.36 2.65 -0.80
C VAL A 144 8.01 2.57 -1.50
N ARG A 145 7.24 1.51 -1.24
CA ARG A 145 5.89 1.32 -1.76
C ARG A 145 4.87 1.42 -0.63
N THR A 146 3.77 2.13 -0.88
CA THR A 146 2.68 2.30 0.09
C THR A 146 1.32 2.46 -0.60
N ASN A 147 0.25 2.41 0.19
CA ASN A 147 -1.02 3.06 -0.14
C ASN A 147 -1.29 4.18 0.87
N VAL A 148 -1.89 5.28 0.41
CA VAL A 148 -2.16 6.45 1.28
C VAL A 148 -3.33 6.24 2.25
N ASP A 149 -4.10 5.18 2.06
CA ASP A 149 -5.23 4.79 2.91
C ASP A 149 -4.80 4.10 4.21
N TYR A 150 -3.51 3.86 4.43
CA TYR A 150 -2.98 3.35 5.70
C TYR A 150 -3.06 4.36 6.85
N VAL A 151 -3.47 5.60 6.57
CA VAL A 151 -3.64 6.67 7.54
C VAL A 151 -4.93 7.45 7.24
N PRO A 152 -5.54 8.11 8.24
CA PRO A 152 -6.72 8.94 8.01
C PRO A 152 -6.41 10.11 7.06
N VAL A 153 -7.42 10.62 6.36
CA VAL A 153 -7.27 11.63 5.29
C VAL A 153 -6.37 12.82 5.68
N PRO A 154 -6.51 13.43 6.87
CA PRO A 154 -5.66 14.56 7.29
C PRO A 154 -4.17 14.22 7.45
N ARG A 155 -3.82 12.93 7.61
CA ARG A 155 -2.44 12.45 7.81
C ARG A 155 -1.74 12.03 6.52
N ARG A 156 -2.46 11.89 5.41
CA ARG A 156 -1.91 11.38 4.14
C ARG A 156 -0.72 12.17 3.60
N ARG A 157 -0.76 13.51 3.73
CA ARG A 157 0.38 14.36 3.36
C ARG A 157 1.61 14.06 4.23
N ALA A 158 1.42 14.02 5.55
CA ALA A 158 2.51 13.74 6.50
C ALA A 158 3.10 12.34 6.30
N LEU A 159 2.28 11.35 5.95
CA LEU A 159 2.75 10.02 5.55
C LEU A 159 3.69 10.13 4.33
N ILE A 160 3.28 10.80 3.25
CA ILE A 160 4.11 10.96 2.06
C ILE A 160 5.43 11.67 2.39
N GLU A 161 5.40 12.77 3.14
CA GLU A 161 6.61 13.51 3.55
C GLU A 161 7.57 12.60 4.34
N ARG A 162 7.03 11.81 5.26
CA ARG A 162 7.81 10.86 6.06
C ARG A 162 8.44 9.77 5.20
N LEU A 163 7.66 9.11 4.33
CA LEU A 163 8.18 8.02 3.51
C LEU A 163 9.24 8.51 2.52
N LEU A 164 9.09 9.73 2.00
CA LEU A 164 10.11 10.39 1.15
C LEU A 164 11.39 10.74 1.92
N SER A 165 11.34 10.94 3.25
CA SER A 165 12.54 11.32 4.02
C SER A 165 13.57 10.19 4.11
N TYR A 166 13.20 8.96 3.75
CA TYR A 166 14.08 7.79 3.74
C TYR A 166 13.95 6.96 2.46
N SER A 167 13.41 7.53 1.38
CA SER A 167 13.37 6.90 0.08
C SER A 167 13.92 7.78 -1.03
N GLU A 168 14.55 7.19 -2.04
CA GLU A 168 14.86 7.91 -3.29
C GLU A 168 13.60 8.05 -4.16
N ARG A 169 12.69 7.06 -4.08
CA ARG A 169 11.40 7.03 -4.76
C ARG A 169 10.29 6.50 -3.87
N LEU A 170 9.17 7.22 -3.81
CA LEU A 170 7.93 6.76 -3.21
C LEU A 170 6.93 6.31 -4.28
N LEU A 171 6.64 5.02 -4.31
CA LEU A 171 5.64 4.38 -5.17
C LEU A 171 4.29 4.26 -4.44
N ILE A 172 3.25 4.85 -5.00
CA ILE A 172 1.89 4.81 -4.44
C ILE A 172 1.01 3.92 -5.32
N GLY A 173 0.47 2.85 -4.72
CA GLY A 173 -0.44 1.90 -5.35
C GLY A 173 -0.13 0.45 -5.01
N VAL A 174 -0.82 -0.52 -5.61
CA VAL A 174 -1.86 -0.35 -6.64
C VAL A 174 -3.18 0.08 -6.03
N PHE A 175 -3.86 1.02 -6.69
CA PHE A 175 -5.22 1.43 -6.38
C PHE A 175 -6.12 1.36 -7.61
N ASN A 176 -7.43 1.21 -7.37
CA ASN A 176 -8.44 1.23 -8.42
C ASN A 176 -8.98 2.66 -8.55
N GLU A 177 -9.06 3.16 -9.78
CA GLU A 177 -9.64 4.48 -10.05
C GLU A 177 -10.36 4.48 -11.39
N GLU A 178 -11.32 5.38 -11.57
CA GLU A 178 -11.99 5.56 -12.86
C GLU A 178 -10.99 6.00 -13.95
N ARG A 179 -11.14 5.43 -15.16
CA ARG A 179 -10.17 5.61 -16.27
C ARG A 179 -9.98 7.07 -16.68
N GLU A 180 -11.05 7.84 -16.65
CA GLU A 180 -11.06 9.26 -17.03
C GLU A 180 -10.67 10.19 -15.88
N THR A 181 -10.37 9.64 -14.69
CA THR A 181 -10.00 10.41 -13.51
C THR A 181 -8.58 10.08 -13.04
N ARG A 182 -8.00 11.05 -12.32
CA ARG A 182 -6.67 11.06 -11.71
C ARG A 182 -6.74 11.77 -10.36
N SER A 183 -7.76 11.44 -9.57
CA SER A 183 -8.13 12.17 -8.36
C SER A 183 -7.05 12.09 -7.28
N LEU A 184 -6.44 10.92 -7.09
CA LEU A 184 -5.36 10.76 -6.12
C LEU A 184 -4.09 11.52 -6.55
N GLU A 185 -3.67 11.36 -7.81
CA GLU A 185 -2.53 12.13 -8.37
C GLU A 185 -2.76 13.64 -8.24
N ARG A 186 -3.96 14.15 -8.59
CA ARG A 186 -4.29 15.58 -8.43
C ARG A 186 -4.25 16.04 -6.97
N ARG A 187 -4.71 15.20 -6.04
CA ARG A 187 -4.69 15.52 -4.61
C ARG A 187 -3.25 15.59 -4.08
N VAL A 188 -2.42 14.63 -4.47
CA VAL A 188 -1.00 14.59 -4.12
C VAL A 188 -0.25 15.78 -4.72
N ALA A 189 -0.50 16.12 -5.98
CA ALA A 189 0.05 17.32 -6.61
C ALA A 189 -0.40 18.61 -5.91
N ALA A 190 -1.66 18.68 -5.46
CA ALA A 190 -2.17 19.82 -4.69
C ALA A 190 -1.51 19.98 -3.31
N TRP A 191 -0.86 18.93 -2.78
CA TRP A 191 -0.03 19.01 -1.57
C TRP A 191 1.39 19.50 -1.85
N GLY A 192 1.79 19.64 -3.12
CA GLY A 192 3.09 20.14 -3.55
C GLY A 192 4.04 19.08 -4.10
N PHE A 193 3.64 17.81 -4.17
CA PHE A 193 4.52 16.74 -4.68
C PHE A 193 4.42 16.64 -6.21
N ALA A 194 5.56 16.67 -6.89
CA ALA A 194 5.63 16.40 -8.33
C ALA A 194 5.48 14.90 -8.60
N ILE A 195 4.71 14.54 -9.64
CA ILE A 195 4.52 13.15 -10.06
C ILE A 195 5.59 12.82 -11.12
N SER A 196 6.62 12.09 -10.72
CA SER A 196 7.80 11.76 -11.54
C SER A 196 7.49 10.66 -12.57
N GLY A 197 6.55 9.77 -12.28
CA GLY A 197 6.09 8.78 -13.26
C GLY A 197 4.85 7.99 -12.84
N ARG A 198 4.39 7.13 -13.74
CA ARG A 198 3.12 6.38 -13.60
C ARG A 198 3.13 5.06 -14.35
N SER A 199 2.34 4.11 -13.87
CA SER A 199 2.00 2.89 -14.59
C SER A 199 0.51 2.55 -14.43
N GLU A 200 -0.07 1.90 -15.44
CA GLU A 200 -1.46 1.47 -15.43
C GLU A 200 -1.68 0.13 -16.13
N ARG A 201 -2.75 -0.56 -15.72
CA ARG A 201 -3.26 -1.76 -16.37
C ARG A 201 -4.78 -1.70 -16.47
N SER A 202 -5.36 -2.41 -17.43
CA SER A 202 -6.82 -2.43 -17.60
C SER A 202 -7.48 -3.18 -16.45
N HIS A 203 -8.48 -2.57 -15.82
CA HIS A 203 -9.31 -3.30 -14.86
C HIS A 203 -10.40 -4.10 -15.59
N PRO A 204 -10.83 -5.27 -15.07
CA PRO A 204 -11.95 -6.04 -15.64
C PRO A 204 -13.25 -5.23 -15.75
N HIS A 205 -13.55 -4.42 -14.73
CA HIS A 205 -14.63 -3.43 -14.81
C HIS A 205 -14.26 -2.32 -15.83
N PRO A 206 -15.10 -2.05 -16.84
CA PRO A 206 -14.73 -1.21 -17.99
C PRO A 206 -14.45 0.24 -17.63
N ARG A 207 -15.02 0.74 -16.52
CA ARG A 207 -14.80 2.12 -16.06
C ARG A 207 -13.57 2.31 -15.19
N LEU A 208 -12.93 1.24 -14.72
CA LEU A 208 -11.81 1.32 -13.78
C LEU A 208 -10.48 1.00 -14.47
N ALA A 209 -9.38 1.43 -13.85
CA ALA A 209 -8.01 1.02 -14.15
C ALA A 209 -7.28 0.68 -12.85
N TYR A 210 -6.33 -0.25 -12.93
CA TYR A 210 -5.30 -0.40 -11.91
C TYR A 210 -4.26 0.68 -12.15
N ARG A 211 -3.90 1.41 -11.10
CA ARG A 211 -2.94 2.52 -11.19
C ARG A 211 -1.87 2.42 -10.12
N ALA A 212 -0.68 2.87 -10.50
CA ALA A 212 0.33 3.33 -9.56
C ALA A 212 1.03 4.55 -10.14
N PHE A 213 1.57 5.39 -9.27
CA PHE A 213 2.42 6.50 -9.64
C PHE A 213 3.52 6.67 -8.59
N TRP A 214 4.57 7.40 -8.93
CA TRP A 214 5.66 7.63 -8.00
C TRP A 214 6.15 9.07 -8.00
N ILE A 215 6.77 9.43 -6.88
CA ILE A 215 7.44 10.70 -6.61
C ILE A 215 8.90 10.36 -6.36
N ASP A 216 9.81 11.02 -7.07
CA ASP A 216 11.24 10.95 -6.81
C ASP A 216 11.60 12.03 -5.78
N ALA A 217 12.44 11.71 -4.79
CA ALA A 217 12.77 12.60 -3.67
C ALA A 217 13.44 13.91 -4.11
N ASP A 218 14.15 13.88 -5.25
CA ASP A 218 14.76 15.06 -5.85
C ASP A 218 13.72 16.04 -6.45
N ASP A 219 12.52 15.54 -6.78
CA ASP A 219 11.41 16.35 -7.32
C ASP A 219 10.47 16.88 -6.21
N ALA A 220 10.69 16.48 -4.95
CA ALA A 220 9.85 16.84 -3.81
C ALA A 220 10.25 18.15 -3.09
N LYS A 221 11.16 18.93 -3.68
CA LYS A 221 11.67 20.21 -3.15
C LYS A 221 11.19 21.44 -3.92
#